data_AF-A0A353D3D7-F1
#
_entry.id   AF-A0A353D3D7-F1
#
_cell.length_a   1.000
_cell.length_b   1.000
_cell.length_c   1.000
_cell.angle_alpha   90.00
_cell.angle_beta   90.00
_cell.angle_gamma   90.00
#
_symmetry.space_group_name_H-M   'P 1'
#
loop_
_entity.id
_entity.type
_entity.pdbx_description
1 polymer ?
#
loop_
_entity_poly.entity_id
_entity_poly.type
_entity_poly.pdbx_seq_one_letter_code
_entity_poly.pdbx_strand_id
1 'polypeptide(L)'
;MMRTAIAAEDKSAAQEEVNLLFVQTANGATMADGVLRLNNVSPATLFFSDRPDRITGHEPTEDFVADWGIGDDSFKTNPPNATLSILIGDEPQEIVVELMSPRLEGSDLVYDVKVLDGKQMVTGGAASLFIDTIGRPLTPVSVAGVHRRRRRRAIRRPGPGPR
;
A
#
# COMPACT_ATOMS: atom_id res chain seq x y z
N MET A 1 21.61 39.14 39.38
CA MET A 1 20.71 39.05 38.21
C MET A 1 21.02 37.74 37.49
N MET A 2 20.10 36.78 37.54
CA MET A 2 20.26 35.45 36.92
C MET A 2 19.89 35.49 35.43
N ARG A 3 20.65 34.70 34.65
CA ARG A 3 20.62 34.52 33.19
C ARG A 3 19.37 33.76 32.74
N THR A 4 18.80 34.10 31.59
CA THR A 4 18.24 33.10 30.67
C THR A 4 18.35 33.59 29.22
N ALA A 5 19.16 32.90 28.42
CA ALA A 5 19.03 32.92 26.98
C ALA A 5 17.94 31.90 26.63
N ILE A 6 16.92 32.30 25.88
CA ILE A 6 15.94 31.36 25.34
C ILE A 6 16.19 31.29 23.84
N ALA A 7 16.61 30.09 23.45
CA ALA A 7 16.92 29.68 22.09
C ALA A 7 15.70 29.81 21.17
N ALA A 8 16.01 29.96 19.89
CA ALA A 8 15.10 30.01 18.76
C ALA A 8 13.89 29.06 18.89
N GLU A 9 12.72 29.60 18.56
CA GLU A 9 11.49 28.84 18.33
C GLU A 9 11.75 27.77 17.27
N ASP A 10 11.85 26.53 17.73
CA ASP A 10 11.91 25.36 16.88
C ASP A 10 10.55 25.23 16.19
N LYS A 11 10.54 25.38 14.86
CA LYS A 11 9.39 25.15 13.99
C LYS A 11 8.76 23.82 14.40
N SER A 12 7.51 23.88 14.86
CA SER A 12 6.63 22.72 14.91
C SER A 12 6.58 22.10 13.53
N ALA A 13 7.40 21.06 13.32
CA ALA A 13 7.34 20.23 12.14
C ALA A 13 5.92 19.69 12.04
N ALA A 14 5.16 20.20 11.06
CA ALA A 14 4.09 19.44 10.47
C ALA A 14 4.67 18.05 10.20
N GLN A 15 4.16 17.03 10.87
CA GLN A 15 4.57 15.66 10.62
C GLN A 15 4.06 15.34 9.23
N GLU A 16 4.87 15.60 8.19
CA GLU A 16 4.47 15.31 6.82
C GLU A 16 4.15 13.81 6.71
N GLU A 17 2.90 13.54 6.36
CA GLU A 17 2.39 12.21 6.22
C GLU A 17 2.87 11.65 4.89
N VAL A 18 3.58 10.53 4.95
CA VAL A 18 4.13 9.87 3.77
C VAL A 18 3.03 9.06 3.10
N ASN A 19 2.63 9.48 1.89
CA ASN A 19 1.76 8.69 1.03
C ASN A 19 2.53 7.50 0.45
N LEU A 20 2.07 6.29 0.74
CA LEU A 20 2.68 5.06 0.27
C LEU A 20 1.87 4.49 -0.89
N LEU A 21 2.53 4.25 -2.01
CA LEU A 21 2.03 3.46 -3.11
C LEU A 21 2.43 2.01 -2.93
N PHE A 22 1.62 1.09 -3.42
CA PHE A 22 1.89 -0.34 -3.34
C PHE A 22 1.93 -1.00 -4.71
N VAL A 23 2.71 -2.07 -4.82
CA VAL A 23 2.72 -2.94 -6.00
C VAL A 23 2.60 -4.38 -5.56
N GLN A 24 1.61 -5.06 -6.13
CA GLN A 24 1.47 -6.51 -6.04
C GLN A 24 1.71 -7.11 -7.41
N THR A 25 2.49 -8.18 -7.47
CA THR A 25 2.78 -8.90 -8.72
C THR A 25 2.23 -10.31 -8.64
N ALA A 26 1.79 -10.84 -9.77
CA ALA A 26 1.20 -12.17 -9.86
C ALA A 26 1.51 -12.83 -11.21
N ASN A 27 1.49 -14.15 -11.25
CA ASN A 27 1.74 -14.91 -12.49
C ASN A 27 0.58 -14.82 -13.48
N GLY A 28 -0.62 -14.51 -12.98
CA GLY A 28 -1.85 -14.41 -13.76
C GLY A 28 -2.81 -13.42 -13.12
N ALA A 29 -3.74 -12.89 -13.92
CA ALA A 29 -4.93 -12.24 -13.40
C ALA A 29 -6.19 -12.72 -14.11
N THR A 30 -7.27 -12.83 -13.34
CA THR A 30 -8.63 -12.97 -13.87
C THR A 30 -9.52 -11.93 -13.24
N MET A 31 -10.34 -11.26 -14.04
CA MET A 31 -11.36 -10.34 -13.55
C MET A 31 -12.66 -10.60 -14.28
N ALA A 32 -13.73 -10.79 -13.53
CA ALA A 32 -15.09 -10.92 -14.02
C ALA A 32 -16.06 -10.68 -12.86
N ASP A 33 -17.28 -10.24 -13.17
CA ASP A 33 -18.38 -10.14 -12.20
C ASP A 33 -18.03 -9.36 -10.91
N GLY A 34 -17.23 -8.31 -11.05
CA GLY A 34 -16.80 -7.48 -9.91
C GLY A 34 -15.79 -8.15 -8.99
N VAL A 35 -15.13 -9.23 -9.42
CA VAL A 35 -14.09 -9.92 -8.68
C VAL A 35 -12.80 -9.91 -9.47
N LEU A 36 -11.72 -9.42 -8.86
CA LEU A 36 -10.35 -9.53 -9.37
C LEU A 36 -9.62 -10.60 -8.59
N ARG A 37 -8.98 -11.53 -9.29
CA ARG A 37 -8.10 -12.55 -8.71
C ARG A 37 -6.72 -12.44 -9.34
N LEU A 38 -5.72 -12.27 -8.49
CA LEU A 38 -4.31 -12.34 -8.80
C LEU A 38 -3.83 -13.76 -8.53
N ASN A 39 -3.52 -14.52 -9.58
CA ASN A 39 -3.13 -15.93 -9.49
C ASN A 39 -1.67 -16.08 -9.11
N ASN A 40 -1.39 -16.88 -8.08
CA ASN A 40 -0.05 -17.07 -7.52
C ASN A 40 0.65 -15.73 -7.28
N VAL A 41 0.06 -14.93 -6.37
CA VAL A 41 0.59 -13.62 -6.01
C VAL A 41 1.95 -13.76 -5.33
N SER A 42 2.84 -12.80 -5.55
CA SER A 42 4.07 -12.67 -4.78
C SER A 42 3.75 -12.66 -3.27
N PRO A 43 4.49 -13.39 -2.42
CA PRO A 43 4.32 -13.34 -0.97
C PRO A 43 4.77 -12.00 -0.36
N ALA A 44 5.34 -11.10 -1.17
CA ALA A 44 5.75 -9.76 -0.76
C ALA A 44 5.02 -8.69 -1.59
N THR A 45 4.33 -7.78 -0.90
CA THR A 45 3.81 -6.53 -1.45
C THR A 45 4.89 -5.46 -1.35
N LEU A 46 5.26 -4.85 -2.47
CA LEU A 46 6.20 -3.74 -2.50
C LEU A 46 5.48 -2.45 -2.10
N PHE A 47 6.18 -1.56 -1.40
CA PHE A 47 5.69 -0.21 -1.16
C PHE A 47 6.79 0.83 -1.38
N PHE A 48 6.39 2.01 -1.79
CA PHE A 48 7.29 3.15 -1.96
C PHE A 48 6.55 4.47 -1.81
N SER A 49 7.30 5.56 -1.70
CA SER A 49 6.77 6.92 -1.69
C SER A 49 7.63 7.84 -2.55
N ASP A 50 7.00 8.90 -3.03
CA ASP A 50 7.68 9.96 -3.76
C ASP A 50 8.53 10.85 -2.86
N ARG A 51 9.27 11.77 -3.48
CA ARG A 51 10.05 12.80 -2.78
C ARG A 51 9.11 13.73 -1.97
N PRO A 52 9.59 14.32 -0.85
CA PRO A 52 10.95 14.27 -0.31
C PRO A 52 11.27 12.98 0.46
N ASP A 53 10.27 12.35 1.08
CA ASP A 53 10.43 11.14 1.86
C ASP A 53 10.45 9.90 0.96
N ARG A 54 11.54 9.70 0.22
CA ARG A 54 11.74 8.53 -0.64
C ARG A 54 11.95 7.27 0.21
N ILE A 55 10.85 6.59 0.51
CA ILE A 55 10.83 5.32 1.21
C ILE A 55 10.60 4.21 0.20
N THR A 56 11.22 3.05 0.41
CA THR A 56 10.98 1.85 -0.37
C THR A 56 11.13 0.65 0.54
N GLY A 57 10.31 -0.36 0.35
CA GLY A 57 10.38 -1.60 1.10
C GLY A 57 9.41 -2.64 0.58
N HIS A 58 9.30 -3.71 1.34
CA HIS A 58 8.31 -4.75 1.14
C HIS A 58 7.69 -5.12 2.49
N GLU A 59 6.47 -5.61 2.45
CA GLU A 59 5.84 -6.32 3.57
C GLU A 59 5.25 -7.64 3.08
N PRO A 60 5.05 -8.63 3.96
CA PRO A 60 4.33 -9.83 3.60
C PRO A 60 2.95 -9.50 3.03
N THR A 61 2.55 -10.12 1.93
CA THR A 61 1.23 -9.92 1.32
C THR A 61 0.12 -10.30 2.31
N GLU A 62 0.37 -11.31 3.15
CA GLU A 62 -0.52 -11.67 4.27
C GLU A 62 -0.72 -10.52 5.27
N ASP A 63 0.36 -9.83 5.65
CA ASP A 63 0.30 -8.68 6.56
C ASP A 63 -0.47 -7.53 5.90
N PHE A 64 -0.24 -7.25 4.60
CA PHE A 64 -0.99 -6.23 3.85
C PHE A 64 -2.50 -6.49 3.89
N VAL A 65 -2.92 -7.75 3.69
CA VAL A 65 -4.34 -8.15 3.72
C VAL A 65 -4.91 -8.06 5.14
N ALA A 66 -4.16 -8.50 6.15
CA ALA A 66 -4.58 -8.46 7.55
C ALA A 66 -4.78 -7.02 8.06
N ASP A 67 -3.95 -6.09 7.60
CA ASP A 67 -3.98 -4.69 8.02
C ASP A 67 -5.05 -3.85 7.28
N TRP A 68 -5.72 -4.41 6.25
CA TRP A 68 -6.63 -3.69 5.35
C TRP A 68 -7.71 -2.86 6.06
N GLY A 69 -8.25 -3.38 7.16
CA GLY A 69 -9.34 -2.75 7.92
C GLY A 69 -8.90 -2.09 9.22
N ILE A 70 -7.60 -1.91 9.46
CA ILE A 70 -7.09 -1.40 10.73
C ILE A 70 -6.99 0.14 10.67
N GLY A 71 -7.68 0.79 11.61
CA GLY A 71 -7.62 2.24 11.83
C GLY A 71 -8.79 3.02 11.23
N ASP A 72 -8.89 4.30 11.60
CA ASP A 72 -10.05 5.15 11.27
C ASP A 72 -10.11 5.50 9.76
N ASP A 73 -8.94 5.71 9.12
CA ASP A 73 -8.77 5.88 7.68
C ASP A 73 -8.13 4.63 7.05
N SER A 74 -8.79 3.49 7.24
CA SER A 74 -8.39 2.19 6.69
C SER A 74 -8.86 2.02 5.25
N PHE A 75 -8.25 1.11 4.49
CA PHE A 75 -8.74 0.76 3.14
C PHE A 75 -10.12 0.12 3.15
N LYS A 76 -10.57 -0.42 4.28
CA LYS A 76 -11.95 -0.89 4.44
C LYS A 76 -12.97 0.26 4.46
N THR A 77 -12.65 1.36 5.13
CA THR A 77 -13.53 2.54 5.24
C THR A 77 -13.32 3.53 4.09
N ASN A 78 -12.13 3.51 3.47
CA ASN A 78 -11.73 4.37 2.37
C ASN A 78 -10.99 3.54 1.30
N PRO A 79 -11.72 2.82 0.43
CA PRO A 79 -11.15 1.96 -0.61
C PRO A 79 -10.15 2.70 -1.52
N PRO A 80 -8.96 2.11 -1.78
CA PRO A 80 -7.99 2.70 -2.67
C PRO A 80 -8.33 2.42 -4.15
N ASN A 81 -7.87 3.31 -5.01
CA ASN A 81 -7.84 3.04 -6.44
C ASN A 81 -6.59 2.21 -6.78
N ALA A 82 -6.66 1.46 -7.87
CA ALA A 82 -5.53 0.73 -8.39
C ALA A 82 -5.57 0.64 -9.91
N THR A 83 -4.40 0.57 -10.52
CA THR A 83 -4.22 0.23 -11.93
C THR A 83 -3.69 -1.19 -12.04
N LEU A 84 -4.49 -2.05 -12.64
CA LEU A 84 -4.12 -3.41 -13.01
C LEU A 84 -3.48 -3.37 -14.40
N SER A 85 -2.19 -3.66 -14.47
CA SER A 85 -1.45 -3.85 -15.71
C SER A 85 -1.25 -5.35 -15.95
N ILE A 86 -1.64 -5.84 -17.13
CA ILE A 86 -1.58 -7.24 -17.49
C ILE A 86 -0.91 -7.38 -18.85
N LEU A 87 0.14 -8.21 -18.93
CA LEU A 87 0.82 -8.47 -20.19
C LEU A 87 0.13 -9.63 -20.93
N ILE A 88 -0.68 -9.31 -21.94
CA ILE A 88 -1.37 -10.29 -22.79
C ILE A 88 -0.91 -10.10 -24.23
N GLY A 89 -0.12 -11.05 -24.75
CA GLY A 89 0.50 -10.90 -26.06
C GLY A 89 1.60 -9.84 -26.05
N ASP A 90 1.67 -9.02 -27.10
CA ASP A 90 2.73 -8.02 -27.29
C ASP A 90 2.43 -6.67 -26.63
N GLU A 91 1.19 -6.43 -26.18
CA GLU A 91 0.78 -5.15 -25.59
C GLU A 91 0.22 -5.34 -24.17
N PRO A 92 0.62 -4.50 -23.20
CA PRO A 92 0.01 -4.50 -21.88
C PRO A 92 -1.41 -3.92 -21.94
N GLN A 93 -2.31 -4.51 -21.18
CA GLN A 93 -3.64 -3.96 -20.94
C GLN A 93 -3.67 -3.31 -19.55
N GLU A 94 -4.24 -2.12 -19.47
CA GLU A 94 -4.41 -1.36 -18.22
C GLU A 94 -5.90 -1.24 -17.87
N ILE A 95 -6.23 -1.43 -16.60
CA ILE A 95 -7.58 -1.34 -16.07
C ILE A 95 -7.52 -0.60 -14.74
N VAL A 96 -8.33 0.43 -14.57
CA VAL A 96 -8.43 1.17 -13.31
C VAL A 96 -9.61 0.64 -12.51
N VAL A 97 -9.36 0.30 -11.25
CA VAL A 97 -10.35 -0.29 -10.34
C VAL A 97 -10.30 0.38 -8.96
N GLU A 98 -11.42 0.38 -8.26
CA GLU A 98 -11.48 0.60 -6.80
C GLU A 98 -11.46 -0.78 -6.13
N LEU A 99 -10.54 -0.99 -5.18
CA LEU A 99 -10.30 -2.29 -4.53
C LEU A 99 -11.04 -2.41 -3.20
N MET A 100 -11.67 -3.54 -2.97
CA MET A 100 -12.41 -3.85 -1.74
C MET A 100 -12.16 -5.28 -1.29
N SER A 101 -12.38 -5.55 0.00
CA SER A 101 -12.48 -6.91 0.56
C SER A 101 -11.36 -7.89 0.13
N PRO A 102 -10.06 -7.57 0.32
CA PRO A 102 -9.00 -8.50 -0.01
C PRO A 102 -9.13 -9.79 0.80
N ARG A 103 -8.83 -10.92 0.16
CA ARG A 103 -8.77 -12.23 0.80
C ARG A 103 -7.76 -13.12 0.09
N LEU A 104 -7.01 -13.89 0.87
CA LEU A 104 -6.13 -14.92 0.34
C LEU A 104 -6.89 -16.23 0.21
N GLU A 105 -6.77 -16.85 -0.96
CA GLU A 105 -7.33 -18.16 -1.28
C GLU A 105 -6.19 -19.07 -1.78
N GLY A 106 -5.49 -19.71 -0.84
CA GLY A 106 -4.24 -20.42 -1.15
C GLY A 106 -3.14 -19.44 -1.52
N SER A 107 -2.54 -19.59 -2.71
CA SER A 107 -1.54 -18.68 -3.26
C SER A 107 -2.15 -17.49 -4.02
N ASP A 108 -3.47 -17.42 -4.12
CA ASP A 108 -4.15 -16.37 -4.88
C ASP A 108 -4.62 -15.25 -3.95
N LEU A 109 -4.56 -14.02 -4.45
CA LEU A 109 -5.14 -12.86 -3.78
C LEU A 109 -6.37 -12.39 -4.56
N VAL A 110 -7.50 -12.31 -3.86
CA VAL A 110 -8.78 -11.96 -4.44
C VAL A 110 -9.28 -10.66 -3.85
N TYR A 111 -9.82 -9.79 -4.69
CA TYR A 111 -10.47 -8.54 -4.36
C TYR A 111 -11.89 -8.54 -4.90
N ASP A 112 -12.80 -7.91 -4.17
CA ASP A 112 -13.98 -7.35 -4.78
C ASP A 112 -13.57 -6.03 -5.43
N VAL A 113 -14.05 -5.74 -6.64
CA VAL A 113 -13.62 -4.57 -7.41
C VAL A 113 -14.79 -3.86 -8.06
N LYS A 114 -14.64 -2.54 -8.18
CA LYS A 114 -15.45 -1.71 -9.06
C LYS A 114 -14.53 -1.16 -10.16
N VAL A 115 -14.81 -1.50 -11.41
CA VAL A 115 -14.06 -0.97 -12.53
C VAL A 115 -14.42 0.51 -12.74
N LEU A 116 -13.38 1.34 -12.77
CA LEU A 116 -13.47 2.78 -13.00
C LEU A 116 -13.15 3.13 -14.46
N ASP A 117 -12.20 2.41 -15.07
CA ASP A 117 -11.84 2.56 -16.48
C ASP A 117 -11.21 1.26 -17.04
N GLY A 118 -11.38 1.01 -18.34
CA GLY A 118 -10.87 -0.19 -19.02
C GLY A 118 -11.86 -1.35 -19.17
N LYS A 119 -11.36 -2.54 -19.48
CA LYS A 119 -12.22 -3.72 -19.76
C LYS A 119 -12.84 -4.27 -18.47
N GLN A 120 -14.09 -4.72 -18.56
CA GLN A 120 -14.80 -5.36 -17.44
C GLN A 120 -14.37 -6.81 -17.19
N MET A 121 -13.72 -7.44 -18.16
CA MET A 121 -13.27 -8.81 -18.07
C MET A 121 -11.82 -8.93 -18.54
N VAL A 122 -11.05 -9.75 -17.82
CA VAL A 122 -9.69 -10.10 -18.22
C VAL A 122 -9.34 -11.51 -17.78
N THR A 123 -8.46 -12.17 -18.51
CA THR A 123 -7.93 -13.48 -18.16
C THR A 123 -6.54 -13.63 -18.77
N GLY A 124 -5.60 -14.10 -17.95
CA GLY A 124 -4.24 -14.47 -18.36
C GLY A 124 -3.23 -13.35 -18.15
N GLY A 125 -1.98 -13.63 -18.54
CA GLY A 125 -0.86 -12.69 -18.50
C GLY A 125 -0.26 -12.45 -17.11
N ALA A 126 1.06 -12.26 -17.05
CA ALA A 126 1.71 -11.76 -15.84
C ALA A 126 1.11 -10.38 -15.48
N ALA A 127 0.80 -10.17 -14.20
CA ALA A 127 0.05 -9.01 -13.75
C ALA A 127 0.82 -8.21 -12.69
N SER A 128 0.68 -6.89 -12.76
CA SER A 128 1.12 -5.95 -11.73
C SER A 128 -0.05 -5.05 -11.36
N LEU A 129 -0.41 -5.03 -10.07
CA LEU A 129 -1.44 -4.18 -9.52
C LEU A 129 -0.79 -3.04 -8.74
N PHE A 130 -0.89 -1.83 -9.29
CA PHE A 130 -0.39 -0.60 -8.68
C PHE A 130 -1.51 0.03 -7.86
N ILE A 131 -1.36 0.06 -6.54
CA ILE A 131 -2.39 0.56 -5.63
C ILE A 131 -1.99 1.96 -5.18
N ASP A 132 -2.87 2.91 -5.43
CA ASP A 132 -2.68 4.32 -5.15
C ASP A 132 -3.61 4.78 -4.02
N THR A 133 -3.01 5.39 -3.01
CA THR A 133 -3.72 6.05 -1.91
C THR A 133 -4.03 7.52 -2.20
N ILE A 134 -3.54 8.08 -3.32
CA ILE A 134 -3.52 9.52 -3.66
C ILE A 134 -4.84 9.97 -4.35
N GLY A 135 -5.84 9.12 -4.48
CA GLY A 135 -7.15 9.50 -5.03
C GLY A 135 -7.92 10.61 -4.29
N ARG A 136 -7.37 11.24 -3.23
CA ARG A 136 -8.03 12.32 -2.46
C ARG A 136 -7.05 13.43 -2.00
N PRO A 137 -7.53 14.69 -1.88
CA PRO A 137 -6.76 15.78 -1.29
C PRO A 137 -6.47 15.49 0.20
N LEU A 138 -5.20 15.67 0.59
CA LEU A 138 -4.64 15.71 1.97
C LEU A 138 -5.65 15.37 3.07
N THR A 139 -5.88 14.08 3.30
CA THR A 139 -6.58 13.59 4.49
C THR A 139 -5.53 13.22 5.54
N PRO A 140 -5.68 13.67 6.80
CA PRO A 140 -4.70 13.41 7.83
C PRO A 140 -4.80 11.95 8.28
N VAL A 141 -3.74 11.20 7.98
CA VAL A 141 -3.32 9.91 8.52
C VAL A 141 -4.07 8.70 7.96
N SER A 142 -3.53 8.09 6.88
CA SER A 142 -3.75 6.66 6.68
C SER A 142 -3.08 5.89 7.82
N VAL A 143 -3.90 5.25 8.67
CA VAL A 143 -3.46 4.55 9.89
C VAL A 143 -2.63 3.29 9.59
N ALA A 144 -2.62 2.81 8.34
CA ALA A 144 -1.63 1.85 7.85
C ALA A 144 -0.18 2.36 8.06
N GLY A 145 0.04 3.68 8.02
CA GLY A 145 1.33 4.30 8.33
C GLY A 145 1.71 4.25 9.81
N VAL A 146 0.74 4.17 10.74
CA VAL A 146 0.98 4.26 12.19
C VAL A 146 1.45 2.91 12.77
N HIS A 147 0.93 1.79 12.29
CA HIS A 147 1.46 0.46 12.69
C HIS A 147 2.87 0.21 12.14
N ARG A 148 3.20 0.73 10.96
CA ARG A 148 4.55 0.68 10.37
C ARG A 148 5.59 1.51 11.14
N ARG A 149 5.19 2.56 11.87
CA ARG A 149 6.08 3.30 12.78
C ARG A 149 6.50 2.48 14.01
N ARG A 150 5.68 1.53 14.49
CA ARG A 150 6.05 0.68 15.65
C ARG A 150 7.15 -0.33 15.30
N ARG A 151 7.16 -0.91 14.09
CA ARG A 151 8.26 -1.80 13.64
C ARG A 151 9.59 -1.04 13.43
N ARG A 152 9.57 0.25 13.05
CA ARG A 152 10.79 1.10 12.96
C ARG A 152 11.51 1.30 14.30
N ARG A 153 10.81 1.29 15.44
CA ARG A 153 11.42 1.47 16.78
C ARG A 153 12.07 0.20 17.34
N ALA A 154 11.67 -0.97 16.87
CA ALA A 154 12.24 -2.25 17.32
C ALA A 154 13.62 -2.54 16.72
N ILE A 155 13.88 -2.09 15.48
CA ILE A 155 15.12 -2.40 14.75
C ILE A 155 16.29 -1.46 15.13
N ARG A 156 16.02 -0.28 15.69
CA ARG A 156 17.04 0.73 16.06
C ARG A 156 17.60 0.63 17.48
N ARG A 157 17.20 -0.38 18.28
CA ARG A 157 17.86 -0.67 19.55
C ARG A 157 18.80 -1.86 19.38
N PRO A 158 20.12 -1.66 19.16
CA PRO A 158 21.06 -2.69 19.59
C PRO A 158 20.87 -2.84 21.10
N GLY A 159 20.51 -4.04 21.55
CA GLY A 159 20.53 -4.36 22.97
C GLY A 159 21.94 -4.15 23.53
N PRO A 160 22.10 -3.93 24.85
CA PRO A 160 23.43 -3.90 25.45
C PRO A 160 24.08 -5.27 25.19
N GLY A 161 25.24 -5.26 24.52
CA GLY A 161 26.02 -6.47 24.27
C GLY A 161 26.45 -7.14 25.59
N PRO A 162 26.77 -8.44 25.56
CA PRO A 162 27.18 -9.16 26.76
C PRO A 162 28.51 -8.62 27.31
N ARG A 163 28.65 -8.76 28.63
CA ARG A 163 29.56 -8.06 29.56
C ARG A 163 31.04 -8.12 29.21
#